data_AF-A0A1M5BRQ9-F1
#
_entry.id   AF-A0A1M5BRQ9-F1
#
_cell.length_a   1.000
_cell.length_b   1.000
_cell.length_c   1.000
_cell.angle_alpha   90.00
_cell.angle_beta   90.00
_cell.angle_gamma   90.00
#
_symmetry.space_group_name_H-M   'P 1'
#
loop_
_entity.id
_entity.type
_entity.pdbx_description
1 polymer ?
#
loop_
_entity_poly.entity_id
_entity_poly.type
_entity_poly.pdbx_seq_one_letter_code
_entity_poly.pdbx_strand_id
1 'polypeptide(L)'
;MKKLLLVSILSFLSTGLFAQSWKAIPAQEKAQKRHENSFIQVGKNFLLIGGRGEKQIDIYNAETQKWKKGATPPIELHHAQAVSVDGLVYIIGAFTGNWPNETPVAHIYIYDPLKDIWITGPEIPEDRRRGAAGVAVKDKKIYMVNGITNGHQSGWVNWFDKFDPYSNTWTKLPDSPHKRDHFHAIITGKMLFVAGGRKSGSGTSALGETVAATDIYNFDEQKWKTVAEIPTPRAGTAVGLMDDNPVIIGGESDSLEKALAVVETFNFNKKAWKSLPALQQGRHGTQAITLNDQILIGAGNGTKGGGDELNSFEIFTKNNRLNFSTESVLAGELKASKENLDFSENKVNGVSISNKGGNQAMIITEMSTSDGFQILNKKQLPFILAPRADFELKIEGSTQAGELRIKKAGAEKAFVIPFNKPE
;
A
#
# COMPACT_ATOMS: atom_id res chain seq x y z
N MET A 1 36.89 68.45 -25.33
CA MET A 1 37.01 67.00 -25.57
C MET A 1 36.87 66.24 -24.25
N LYS A 2 35.82 65.39 -24.14
CA LYS A 2 35.66 64.12 -23.38
C LYS A 2 36.54 63.91 -22.11
N LYS A 3 36.03 63.46 -20.96
CA LYS A 3 35.14 62.31 -20.72
C LYS A 3 34.35 62.47 -19.40
N LEU A 4 33.04 62.24 -19.44
CA LEU A 4 32.24 61.88 -18.27
C LEU A 4 32.53 60.42 -17.91
N LEU A 5 32.82 60.14 -16.64
CA LEU A 5 32.93 58.78 -16.11
C LEU A 5 31.51 58.26 -15.83
N LEU A 6 31.04 57.30 -16.62
CA LEU A 6 29.76 56.62 -16.39
C LEU A 6 30.01 55.50 -15.38
N VAL A 7 29.57 55.67 -14.13
CA VAL A 7 29.56 54.59 -13.14
C VAL A 7 28.33 53.71 -13.41
N SER A 8 28.57 52.56 -14.04
CA SER A 8 27.59 51.50 -14.21
C SER A 8 27.37 50.80 -12.86
N ILE A 9 26.30 51.15 -12.15
CA ILE A 9 25.77 50.35 -11.05
C ILE A 9 25.09 49.14 -11.68
N LEU A 10 25.78 48.00 -11.75
CA LEU A 10 25.14 46.71 -12.01
C LEU A 10 24.34 46.34 -10.76
N SER A 11 23.04 46.65 -10.76
CA SER A 11 22.10 46.04 -9.84
C SER A 11 21.98 44.55 -10.20
N PHE A 12 22.66 43.69 -9.45
CA PHE A 12 22.28 42.28 -9.43
C PHE A 12 20.87 42.19 -8.86
N LEU A 13 19.87 42.00 -9.74
CA LEU A 13 18.61 41.43 -9.29
C LEU A 13 18.96 40.07 -8.70
N SER A 14 18.81 39.94 -7.39
CA SER A 14 18.82 38.64 -6.73
C SER A 14 17.76 37.80 -7.40
N THR A 15 18.21 36.74 -8.08
CA THR A 15 17.35 35.64 -8.50
C THR A 15 16.56 35.21 -7.29
N GLY A 16 15.24 35.33 -7.35
CA GLY A 16 14.36 34.88 -6.28
C GLY A 16 14.74 33.45 -5.91
N LEU A 17 15.11 33.24 -4.64
CA LEU A 17 15.14 31.91 -4.06
C LEU A 17 13.77 31.30 -4.32
N PHE A 18 13.69 30.32 -5.23
CA PHE A 18 12.51 29.46 -5.23
C PHE A 18 12.46 28.84 -3.84
N ALA A 19 11.48 29.25 -3.04
CA ALA A 19 11.26 28.66 -1.74
C ALA A 19 11.15 27.14 -1.94
N GLN A 20 12.03 26.40 -1.26
CA GLN A 20 12.06 24.95 -1.28
C GLN A 20 10.63 24.42 -1.07
N SER A 21 10.08 23.75 -2.08
CA SER A 21 8.64 23.40 -2.10
C SER A 21 8.32 22.15 -1.26
N TRP A 22 9.34 21.33 -1.00
CA TRP A 22 9.28 20.25 -0.03
C TRP A 22 9.65 20.76 1.36
N LYS A 23 8.86 20.41 2.37
CA LYS A 23 9.08 20.85 3.75
C LYS A 23 9.11 19.66 4.69
N ALA A 24 9.90 19.75 5.75
CA ALA A 24 9.79 18.80 6.84
C ALA A 24 8.40 18.89 7.48
N ILE A 25 7.78 17.75 7.76
CA ILE A 25 6.51 17.69 8.49
C ILE A 25 6.80 17.84 9.99
N PRO A 26 6.10 18.73 10.71
CA PRO A 26 6.23 18.83 12.16
C PRO A 26 5.92 17.50 12.84
N ALA A 27 6.85 17.02 13.65
CA ALA A 27 6.65 15.82 14.44
C ALA A 27 7.31 15.97 15.81
N GLN A 28 6.57 15.58 16.83
CA GLN A 28 7.10 15.23 18.14
C GLN A 28 7.60 13.79 18.06
N GLU A 29 8.74 13.55 18.72
CA GLU A 29 9.44 12.26 18.67
C GLU A 29 9.90 11.91 17.24
N LYS A 30 10.60 10.78 17.10
CA LYS A 30 11.13 10.34 15.81
C LYS A 30 10.67 8.91 15.53
N ALA A 31 10.23 8.66 14.30
CA ALA A 31 10.12 7.31 13.80
C ALA A 31 11.50 6.61 13.79
N GLN A 32 11.48 5.29 13.77
CA GLN A 32 12.68 4.51 13.49
C GLN A 32 13.15 4.80 12.07
N LYS A 33 14.48 4.90 11.92
CA LYS A 33 15.12 4.87 10.61
C LYS A 33 14.82 3.54 9.93
N ARG A 34 14.45 3.59 8.65
CA ARG A 34 14.15 2.41 7.84
C ARG A 34 14.23 2.73 6.36
N HIS A 35 14.56 1.74 5.57
CA HIS A 35 14.40 1.71 4.12
C HIS A 35 13.83 0.35 3.70
N GLU A 36 13.45 0.22 2.44
CA GLU A 36 12.65 -0.89 1.90
C GLU A 36 11.33 -1.09 2.64
N ASN A 37 10.79 0.02 3.14
CA ASN A 37 9.56 0.08 3.91
C ASN A 37 8.39 0.55 3.04
N SER A 38 7.19 0.28 3.51
CA SER A 38 5.98 0.94 3.01
C SER A 38 5.66 2.19 3.83
N PHE A 39 4.98 3.13 3.21
CA PHE A 39 4.49 4.35 3.85
C PHE A 39 3.10 4.68 3.33
N ILE A 40 2.09 4.52 4.18
CA ILE A 40 0.66 4.52 3.78
C ILE A 40 -0.20 5.33 4.74
N GLN A 41 -1.26 5.95 4.24
CA GLN A 41 -2.26 6.64 5.05
C GLN A 41 -3.49 5.75 5.23
N VAL A 42 -3.99 5.65 6.46
CA VAL A 42 -5.29 5.03 6.79
C VAL A 42 -6.05 5.89 7.78
N GLY A 43 -7.20 6.40 7.33
CA GLY A 43 -7.93 7.46 8.02
C GLY A 43 -7.01 8.63 8.33
N LYS A 44 -6.95 9.02 9.60
CA LYS A 44 -6.12 10.14 10.09
C LYS A 44 -4.66 9.79 10.40
N ASN A 45 -4.26 8.53 10.21
CA ASN A 45 -2.94 8.05 10.59
C ASN A 45 -2.08 7.76 9.36
N PHE A 46 -0.77 7.93 9.51
CA PHE A 46 0.26 7.65 8.50
C PHE A 46 1.24 6.63 9.06
N LEU A 47 1.40 5.50 8.38
CA LEU A 47 2.06 4.32 8.90
C LEU A 47 3.32 4.04 8.09
N LEU A 48 4.45 3.94 8.80
CA LEU A 48 5.70 3.37 8.31
C LEU A 48 5.73 1.90 8.69
N ILE A 49 5.69 1.01 7.69
CA ILE A 49 5.51 -0.44 7.87
C ILE A 49 6.71 -1.16 7.27
N GLY A 50 7.23 -2.15 8.00
CA GLY A 50 8.32 -2.98 7.51
C GLY A 50 9.63 -2.22 7.32
N GLY A 51 10.41 -2.69 6.35
CA GLY A 51 11.83 -2.39 6.18
C GLY A 51 12.69 -3.52 6.73
N ARG A 52 13.98 -3.55 6.37
CA ARG A 52 14.89 -4.63 6.79
C ARG A 52 15.01 -4.74 8.31
N GLY A 53 15.02 -5.97 8.81
CA GLY A 53 14.96 -6.33 10.23
C GLY A 53 13.54 -6.30 10.81
N GLU A 54 13.41 -6.82 12.03
CA GLU A 54 12.13 -6.80 12.75
C GLU A 54 11.84 -5.38 13.25
N LYS A 55 10.93 -4.68 12.56
CA LYS A 55 10.51 -3.31 12.93
C LYS A 55 9.02 -3.23 13.23
N GLN A 56 8.69 -2.72 14.41
CA GLN A 56 7.33 -2.27 14.73
C GLN A 56 6.86 -1.20 13.74
N ILE A 57 5.55 -1.13 13.54
CA ILE A 57 4.94 -0.01 12.80
C ILE A 57 5.22 1.29 13.55
N ASP A 58 5.65 2.32 12.84
CA ASP A 58 5.63 3.69 13.33
C ASP A 58 4.36 4.38 12.80
N ILE A 59 3.52 4.89 13.69
CA ILE A 59 2.22 5.49 13.38
C ILE A 59 2.27 6.97 13.71
N TYR A 60 2.19 7.83 12.70
CA TYR A 60 2.07 9.27 12.85
C TYR A 60 0.61 9.70 12.80
N ASN A 61 0.20 10.53 13.74
CA ASN A 61 -1.11 11.16 13.74
C ASN A 61 -0.94 12.67 13.48
N ALA A 62 -1.48 13.16 12.36
CA ALA A 62 -1.25 14.55 11.93
C ALA A 62 -1.94 15.61 12.81
N GLU A 63 -2.99 15.24 13.55
CA GLU A 63 -3.68 16.16 14.46
C GLU A 63 -2.85 16.41 15.73
N THR A 64 -2.28 15.35 16.29
CA THR A 64 -1.43 15.40 17.49
C THR A 64 0.04 15.68 17.17
N GLN A 65 0.43 15.51 15.90
CA GLN A 65 1.81 15.58 15.40
C GLN A 65 2.75 14.61 16.12
N LYS A 66 2.26 13.48 16.61
CA LYS A 66 3.05 12.50 17.36
C LYS A 66 3.24 11.22 16.56
N TRP A 67 4.45 10.67 16.66
CA TRP A 67 4.69 9.27 16.34
C TRP A 67 4.36 8.40 17.55
N LYS A 68 3.88 7.17 17.30
CA LYS A 68 3.78 6.10 18.29
C LYS A 68 4.13 4.77 17.65
N LYS A 69 4.45 3.76 18.47
CA LYS A 69 4.60 2.37 18.01
C LYS A 69 3.24 1.70 17.87
N GLY A 70 3.10 0.86 16.86
CA GLY A 70 2.04 -0.14 16.75
C GLY A 70 2.62 -1.55 16.80
N ALA A 71 1.81 -2.54 16.43
CA ALA A 71 2.16 -3.95 16.45
C ALA A 71 3.34 -4.28 15.53
N THR A 72 4.16 -5.25 15.96
CA THR A 72 5.21 -5.85 15.13
C THR A 72 4.57 -6.76 14.07
N PRO A 73 4.98 -6.67 12.80
CA PRO A 73 4.61 -7.66 11.79
C PRO A 73 4.98 -9.08 12.24
N PRO A 74 4.22 -10.12 11.85
CA PRO A 74 4.46 -11.49 12.30
C PRO A 74 5.73 -12.13 11.72
N ILE A 75 6.27 -11.52 10.65
CA ILE A 75 7.57 -11.85 10.04
C ILE A 75 8.23 -10.55 9.58
N GLU A 76 9.52 -10.61 9.25
CA GLU A 76 10.17 -9.51 8.52
C GLU A 76 9.49 -9.29 7.16
N LEU A 77 9.08 -8.04 6.88
CA LEU A 77 8.46 -7.62 5.64
C LEU A 77 9.21 -6.40 5.09
N HIS A 78 9.73 -6.52 3.88
CA HIS A 78 10.41 -5.42 3.19
C HIS A 78 10.20 -5.48 1.67
N HIS A 79 10.58 -4.41 0.97
CA HIS A 79 10.42 -4.27 -0.49
C HIS A 79 8.95 -4.41 -0.94
N ALA A 80 8.04 -3.77 -0.22
CA ALA A 80 6.60 -3.84 -0.48
C ALA A 80 5.99 -2.45 -0.65
N GLN A 81 4.96 -2.37 -1.47
CA GLN A 81 4.06 -1.22 -1.55
C GLN A 81 2.76 -1.54 -0.81
N ALA A 82 2.57 -0.93 0.36
CA ALA A 82 1.35 -1.12 1.13
C ALA A 82 0.18 -0.39 0.47
N VAL A 83 -1.01 -0.97 0.56
CA VAL A 83 -2.25 -0.33 0.12
C VAL A 83 -3.33 -0.47 1.19
N SER A 84 -4.34 0.40 1.14
CA SER A 84 -5.51 0.32 2.02
C SER A 84 -6.79 0.06 1.24
N VAL A 85 -7.64 -0.82 1.79
CA VAL A 85 -8.99 -1.08 1.30
C VAL A 85 -9.93 -1.12 2.51
N ASP A 86 -10.97 -0.27 2.49
CA ASP A 86 -11.98 -0.16 3.54
C ASP A 86 -11.40 -0.20 4.97
N GLY A 87 -10.38 0.63 5.23
CA GLY A 87 -9.79 0.82 6.56
C GLY A 87 -8.89 -0.31 7.06
N LEU A 88 -8.58 -1.32 6.24
CA LEU A 88 -7.52 -2.31 6.48
C LEU A 88 -6.29 -1.97 5.63
N VAL A 89 -5.09 -2.36 6.08
CA VAL A 89 -3.84 -2.24 5.32
C VAL A 89 -3.43 -3.62 4.81
N TYR A 90 -3.06 -3.71 3.55
CA TYR A 90 -2.61 -4.92 2.89
C TYR A 90 -1.15 -4.78 2.46
N ILE A 91 -0.33 -5.76 2.83
CA ILE A 91 1.02 -5.98 2.31
C ILE A 91 0.97 -7.20 1.40
N ILE A 92 1.22 -6.96 0.12
CA ILE A 92 1.21 -7.97 -0.94
C ILE A 92 2.52 -7.84 -1.72
N GLY A 93 3.11 -8.97 -2.10
CA GLY A 93 4.33 -8.97 -2.91
C GLY A 93 5.53 -8.38 -2.19
N ALA A 94 5.73 -8.76 -0.92
CA ALA A 94 6.88 -8.42 -0.12
C ALA A 94 7.97 -9.49 -0.21
N PHE A 95 9.14 -9.14 0.29
CA PHE A 95 10.20 -10.08 0.59
C PHE A 95 10.40 -10.24 2.11
N THR A 96 11.05 -11.35 2.47
CA THR A 96 11.60 -11.62 3.80
C THR A 96 13.01 -12.22 3.67
N GLY A 97 13.80 -12.22 4.74
CA GLY A 97 15.12 -12.84 4.76
C GLY A 97 16.24 -11.96 4.21
N ASN A 98 17.41 -12.58 4.00
CA ASN A 98 18.66 -11.82 3.85
C ASN A 98 19.04 -11.55 2.38
N TRP A 99 19.61 -10.36 2.17
CA TRP A 99 20.30 -10.01 0.94
C TRP A 99 21.42 -11.00 0.57
N PRO A 100 21.65 -11.30 -0.72
CA PRO A 100 20.87 -10.89 -1.89
C PRO A 100 19.76 -11.89 -2.29
N ASN A 101 19.53 -12.93 -1.48
CA ASN A 101 18.63 -14.05 -1.77
C ASN A 101 17.31 -13.92 -1.00
N GLU A 102 16.70 -12.73 -1.01
CA GLU A 102 15.45 -12.53 -0.30
C GLU A 102 14.33 -13.41 -0.88
N THR A 103 13.51 -13.97 0.01
CA THR A 103 12.44 -14.91 -0.35
C THR A 103 11.11 -14.18 -0.50
N PRO A 104 10.38 -14.33 -1.63
CA PRO A 104 9.02 -13.82 -1.75
C PRO A 104 8.11 -14.38 -0.65
N VAL A 105 7.34 -13.53 0.01
CA VAL A 105 6.39 -14.02 1.02
C VAL A 105 5.24 -14.79 0.35
N ALA A 106 4.80 -15.87 1.01
CA ALA A 106 3.73 -16.72 0.48
C ALA A 106 2.32 -16.15 0.71
N HIS A 107 2.14 -15.34 1.77
CA HIS A 107 0.84 -14.83 2.20
C HIS A 107 0.70 -13.33 1.99
N ILE A 108 -0.56 -12.90 1.86
CA ILE A 108 -0.94 -11.51 2.07
C ILE A 108 -0.93 -11.24 3.58
N TYR A 109 -0.28 -10.18 4.02
CA TYR A 109 -0.35 -9.74 5.43
C TYR A 109 -1.29 -8.56 5.57
N ILE A 110 -2.26 -8.67 6.48
CA ILE A 110 -3.30 -7.67 6.68
C ILE A 110 -3.12 -7.05 8.06
N TYR A 111 -3.03 -5.74 8.14
CA TYR A 111 -2.98 -5.00 9.41
C TYR A 111 -4.31 -4.29 9.65
N ASP A 112 -4.89 -4.52 10.82
CA ASP A 112 -6.08 -3.82 11.32
C ASP A 112 -5.64 -2.65 12.23
N PRO A 113 -5.71 -1.40 11.77
CA PRO A 113 -5.27 -0.24 12.53
C PRO A 113 -6.18 0.12 13.72
N LEU A 114 -7.44 -0.35 13.76
CA LEU A 114 -8.32 -0.10 14.91
C LEU A 114 -8.04 -1.07 16.05
N LYS A 115 -7.55 -2.27 15.73
CA LYS A 115 -7.21 -3.31 16.70
C LYS A 115 -5.73 -3.41 17.00
N ASP A 116 -4.89 -2.78 16.18
CA ASP A 116 -3.44 -2.88 16.24
C ASP A 116 -2.97 -4.35 16.24
N ILE A 117 -3.46 -5.10 15.25
CA ILE A 117 -3.12 -6.52 15.08
C ILE A 117 -2.79 -6.83 13.63
N TRP A 118 -1.99 -7.86 13.46
CA TRP A 118 -1.69 -8.47 12.17
C TRP A 118 -2.48 -9.76 11.98
N ILE A 119 -2.91 -10.00 10.75
CA ILE A 119 -3.58 -11.20 10.30
C ILE A 119 -2.81 -11.75 9.11
N THR A 120 -2.38 -13.01 9.20
CA THR A 120 -1.90 -13.75 8.02
C THR A 120 -3.11 -14.09 7.17
N GLY A 121 -3.19 -13.45 6.01
CA GLY A 121 -4.26 -13.61 5.04
C GLY A 121 -4.06 -14.81 4.11
N PRO A 122 -4.85 -14.88 3.03
CA PRO A 122 -4.75 -15.94 2.04
C PRO A 122 -3.41 -15.94 1.31
N GLU A 123 -3.06 -17.07 0.72
CA GLU A 123 -1.85 -17.23 -0.06
C GLU A 123 -1.91 -16.48 -1.39
N ILE A 124 -0.74 -15.99 -1.81
CA ILE A 124 -0.47 -15.59 -3.19
C ILE A 124 -0.24 -16.91 -3.97
N PRO A 125 -0.87 -17.09 -5.15
CA PRO A 125 -0.65 -18.28 -5.99
C PRO A 125 0.84 -18.55 -6.16
N GLU A 126 1.25 -19.80 -5.98
CA GLU A 126 2.66 -20.19 -5.91
C GLU A 126 3.46 -19.70 -7.13
N ASP A 127 2.88 -19.82 -8.33
CA ASP A 127 3.45 -19.38 -9.60
C ASP A 127 3.40 -17.86 -9.82
N ARG A 128 2.90 -17.09 -8.85
CA ARG A 128 2.78 -15.63 -8.89
C ARG A 128 3.45 -14.92 -7.70
N ARG A 129 4.12 -15.65 -6.82
CA ARG A 129 4.88 -15.09 -5.69
C ARG A 129 6.08 -14.30 -6.20
N ARG A 130 6.25 -13.07 -5.70
CA ARG A 130 7.32 -12.13 -6.05
C ARG A 130 7.42 -11.01 -5.01
N GLY A 131 8.56 -10.33 -4.95
CA GLY A 131 8.77 -9.12 -4.16
C GLY A 131 9.06 -7.90 -5.04
N ALA A 132 9.22 -6.72 -4.41
CA ALA A 132 9.61 -5.48 -5.07
C ALA A 132 8.73 -5.11 -6.28
N ALA A 133 7.44 -5.45 -6.19
CA ALA A 133 6.43 -5.19 -7.20
C ALA A 133 5.70 -3.86 -6.94
N GLY A 134 5.14 -3.27 -8.01
CA GLY A 134 4.23 -2.15 -7.87
C GLY A 134 2.83 -2.63 -7.47
N VAL A 135 2.21 -1.98 -6.49
CA VAL A 135 0.87 -2.32 -5.98
C VAL A 135 -0.01 -1.08 -5.92
N ALA A 136 -1.24 -1.17 -6.43
CA ALA A 136 -2.20 -0.07 -6.41
C ALA A 136 -3.64 -0.56 -6.21
N VAL A 137 -4.55 0.33 -5.80
CA VAL A 137 -5.96 -0.01 -5.56
C VAL A 137 -6.86 0.70 -6.56
N LYS A 138 -7.83 -0.05 -7.09
CA LYS A 138 -8.96 0.50 -7.85
C LYS A 138 -10.22 -0.32 -7.60
N ASP A 139 -11.33 0.35 -7.34
CA ASP A 139 -12.64 -0.27 -7.09
C ASP A 139 -12.58 -1.36 -6.01
N LYS A 140 -11.82 -1.08 -4.94
CA LYS A 140 -11.56 -1.98 -3.81
C LYS A 140 -10.86 -3.30 -4.18
N LYS A 141 -10.29 -3.39 -5.38
CA LYS A 141 -9.41 -4.49 -5.81
C LYS A 141 -7.97 -4.01 -5.74
N ILE A 142 -7.08 -4.94 -5.43
CA ILE A 142 -5.64 -4.70 -5.34
C ILE A 142 -4.98 -5.23 -6.60
N TYR A 143 -4.21 -4.39 -7.27
CA TYR A 143 -3.50 -4.71 -8.49
C TYR A 143 -2.01 -4.77 -8.20
N MET A 144 -1.36 -5.88 -8.57
CA MET A 144 0.07 -6.09 -8.38
C MET A 144 0.72 -6.30 -9.75
N VAL A 145 1.76 -5.53 -10.06
CA VAL A 145 2.38 -5.49 -11.37
C VAL A 145 3.90 -5.60 -11.27
N ASN A 146 4.50 -6.40 -12.16
CA ASN A 146 5.94 -6.62 -12.22
C ASN A 146 6.52 -7.15 -10.89
N GLY A 147 7.82 -7.02 -10.65
CA GLY A 147 8.52 -7.53 -9.47
C GLY A 147 9.58 -8.57 -9.82
N ILE A 148 10.13 -9.21 -8.80
CA ILE A 148 11.22 -10.18 -8.92
C ILE A 148 11.02 -11.38 -8.00
N THR A 149 11.38 -12.58 -8.46
CA THR A 149 11.10 -13.85 -7.75
C THR A 149 12.29 -14.36 -6.93
N ASN A 150 13.50 -13.86 -7.17
CA ASN A 150 14.71 -14.30 -6.48
C ASN A 150 15.52 -13.09 -5.99
N GLY A 151 15.01 -12.44 -4.93
CA GLY A 151 15.64 -11.32 -4.23
C GLY A 151 16.24 -10.26 -5.14
N HIS A 152 17.55 -10.09 -5.06
CA HIS A 152 18.34 -9.16 -5.89
C HIS A 152 19.20 -9.85 -6.93
N GLN A 153 18.84 -11.07 -7.33
CA GLN A 153 19.65 -11.86 -8.25
C GLN A 153 19.07 -12.03 -9.64
N SER A 154 17.80 -12.44 -9.72
CA SER A 154 17.19 -12.84 -10.99
C SER A 154 15.68 -13.03 -10.88
N GLY A 155 15.04 -13.32 -12.02
CA GLY A 155 13.62 -13.65 -12.04
C GLY A 155 12.72 -12.42 -12.06
N TRP A 156 13.15 -11.34 -12.70
CA TRP A 156 12.29 -10.20 -13.01
C TRP A 156 11.11 -10.65 -13.88
N VAL A 157 9.92 -10.19 -13.55
CA VAL A 157 8.66 -10.55 -14.22
C VAL A 157 7.91 -9.32 -14.70
N ASN A 158 7.05 -9.52 -15.68
CA ASN A 158 6.10 -8.54 -16.22
C ASN A 158 4.65 -8.88 -15.87
N TRP A 159 4.49 -9.74 -14.88
CA TRP A 159 3.23 -10.25 -14.41
C TRP A 159 2.29 -9.14 -13.96
N PHE A 160 1.03 -9.19 -14.42
CA PHE A 160 -0.02 -8.32 -13.92
C PHE A 160 -1.16 -9.14 -13.32
N ASP A 161 -1.47 -8.88 -12.04
CA ASP A 161 -2.48 -9.61 -11.29
C ASP A 161 -3.43 -8.65 -10.58
N LYS A 162 -4.67 -9.12 -10.41
CA LYS A 162 -5.70 -8.49 -9.58
C LYS A 162 -6.09 -9.46 -8.45
N PHE A 163 -6.14 -8.95 -7.24
CA PHE A 163 -6.67 -9.62 -6.07
C PHE A 163 -7.96 -8.94 -5.60
N ASP A 164 -8.99 -9.74 -5.37
CA ASP A 164 -10.24 -9.34 -4.73
C ASP A 164 -10.25 -9.76 -3.26
N PRO A 165 -10.14 -8.81 -2.30
CA PRO A 165 -10.11 -9.15 -0.88
C PRO A 165 -11.43 -9.72 -0.35
N TYR A 166 -12.57 -9.46 -1.00
CA TYR A 166 -13.87 -9.92 -0.50
C TYR A 166 -14.22 -11.33 -0.98
N SER A 167 -13.86 -11.67 -2.22
CA SER A 167 -14.08 -13.01 -2.77
C SER A 167 -12.88 -13.93 -2.58
N ASN A 168 -11.75 -13.41 -2.06
CA ASN A 168 -10.48 -14.12 -1.98
C ASN A 168 -10.06 -14.73 -3.33
N THR A 169 -10.05 -13.92 -4.38
CA THR A 169 -9.81 -14.41 -5.74
C THR A 169 -8.69 -13.63 -6.42
N TRP A 170 -7.76 -14.38 -6.99
CA TRP A 170 -6.71 -13.87 -7.87
C TRP A 170 -7.15 -14.00 -9.34
N THR A 171 -6.86 -12.99 -10.14
CA THR A 171 -7.09 -12.98 -11.58
C THR A 171 -5.82 -12.50 -12.28
N LYS A 172 -5.27 -13.34 -13.16
CA LYS A 172 -4.19 -12.93 -14.06
C LYS A 172 -4.75 -11.98 -15.11
N LEU A 173 -4.06 -10.87 -15.34
CA LEU A 173 -4.40 -9.86 -16.33
C LEU A 173 -3.35 -9.88 -17.46
N PRO A 174 -3.55 -9.13 -18.56
CA PRO A 174 -2.53 -8.99 -19.59
C PRO A 174 -1.22 -8.46 -18.98
N ASP A 175 -0.13 -9.19 -19.17
CA ASP A 175 1.17 -8.83 -18.62
C ASP A 175 1.70 -7.51 -19.23
N SER A 176 2.52 -6.78 -18.46
CA SER A 176 3.10 -5.52 -18.90
C SER A 176 4.15 -5.72 -20.00
N PRO A 177 4.46 -4.69 -20.83
CA PRO A 177 5.42 -4.84 -21.92
C PRO A 177 6.87 -5.05 -21.45
N HIS A 178 7.25 -4.48 -20.29
CA HIS A 178 8.62 -4.51 -19.79
C HIS A 178 8.70 -5.08 -18.38
N LYS A 179 9.62 -6.03 -18.18
CA LYS A 179 9.96 -6.60 -16.88
C LYS A 179 10.81 -5.62 -16.06
N ARG A 180 10.50 -5.47 -14.78
CA ARG A 180 11.19 -4.58 -13.83
C ARG A 180 10.88 -4.97 -12.39
N ASP A 181 11.68 -4.49 -11.46
CA ASP A 181 11.51 -4.60 -10.01
C ASP A 181 11.94 -3.28 -9.33
N HIS A 182 11.73 -3.17 -8.00
CA HIS A 182 12.10 -2.00 -7.18
C HIS A 182 11.53 -0.68 -7.70
N PHE A 183 10.20 -0.63 -7.78
CA PHE A 183 9.48 0.58 -8.14
C PHE A 183 8.11 0.58 -7.46
N HIS A 184 7.40 1.69 -7.55
CA HIS A 184 6.03 1.80 -7.08
C HIS A 184 5.10 2.15 -8.23
N ALA A 185 3.89 1.58 -8.22
CA ALA A 185 2.85 1.85 -9.20
C ALA A 185 1.77 2.76 -8.60
N ILE A 186 1.04 3.48 -9.44
CA ILE A 186 -0.11 4.28 -9.01
C ILE A 186 -1.25 4.20 -10.01
N ILE A 187 -2.48 4.26 -9.51
CA ILE A 187 -3.67 4.37 -10.36
C ILE A 187 -4.25 5.77 -10.24
N THR A 188 -4.60 6.35 -11.38
CA THR A 188 -5.29 7.65 -11.51
C THR A 188 -6.37 7.55 -12.58
N GLY A 189 -7.62 7.76 -12.17
CA GLY A 189 -8.80 7.49 -12.98
C GLY A 189 -8.81 6.05 -13.52
N LYS A 190 -8.65 5.91 -14.83
CA LYS A 190 -8.62 4.63 -15.55
C LYS A 190 -7.24 4.12 -15.93
N MET A 191 -6.19 4.78 -15.45
CA MET A 191 -4.82 4.47 -15.85
C MET A 191 -4.02 3.94 -14.65
N LEU A 192 -3.40 2.77 -14.81
CA LEU A 192 -2.29 2.33 -13.97
C LEU A 192 -0.99 2.81 -14.62
N PHE A 193 -0.15 3.49 -13.85
CA PHE A 193 1.12 4.05 -14.31
C PHE A 193 2.30 3.31 -13.70
N VAL A 194 3.25 2.91 -14.54
CA VAL A 194 4.46 2.16 -14.17
C VAL A 194 5.68 2.81 -14.83
N ALA A 195 6.61 3.31 -14.02
CA ALA A 195 7.85 3.93 -14.50
C ALA A 195 9.01 3.67 -13.52
N GLY A 196 10.24 3.72 -14.05
CA GLY A 196 11.45 3.41 -13.28
C GLY A 196 11.58 1.92 -12.97
N GLY A 197 12.26 1.61 -11.87
CA GLY A 197 12.64 0.26 -11.51
C GLY A 197 13.91 -0.20 -12.23
N ARG A 198 14.31 -1.43 -11.95
CA ARG A 198 15.50 -2.06 -12.52
C ARG A 198 15.25 -3.53 -12.86
N LYS A 199 16.27 -4.20 -13.39
CA LYS A 199 16.38 -5.66 -13.38
C LYS A 199 17.50 -6.01 -12.41
N SER A 200 17.15 -6.39 -11.19
CA SER A 200 18.17 -6.66 -10.17
C SER A 200 18.98 -7.90 -10.51
N GLY A 201 20.31 -7.81 -10.34
CA GLY A 201 21.26 -8.91 -10.58
C GLY A 201 21.57 -9.21 -12.05
N SER A 202 21.01 -8.46 -13.00
CA SER A 202 21.48 -8.48 -14.38
C SER A 202 22.78 -7.67 -14.53
N GLY A 203 23.68 -8.16 -15.38
CA GLY A 203 24.99 -7.52 -15.61
C GLY A 203 25.96 -7.76 -14.46
N THR A 204 26.76 -6.74 -14.13
CA THR A 204 27.82 -6.83 -13.09
C THR A 204 27.43 -6.21 -11.74
N SER A 205 26.21 -5.67 -11.61
CA SER A 205 25.75 -4.96 -10.39
C SER A 205 24.35 -5.42 -9.99
N ALA A 206 24.18 -5.79 -8.71
CA ALA A 206 22.87 -6.16 -8.16
C ALA A 206 21.85 -5.01 -8.19
N LEU A 207 22.33 -3.76 -8.28
CA LEU A 207 21.52 -2.54 -8.30
C LEU A 207 21.56 -1.83 -9.67
N GLY A 208 22.10 -2.49 -10.70
CA GLY A 208 22.25 -1.96 -12.06
C GLY A 208 20.99 -2.10 -12.92
N GLU A 209 21.11 -1.76 -14.21
CA GLU A 209 20.09 -1.97 -15.26
C GLU A 209 18.70 -1.37 -14.96
N THR A 210 18.66 -0.06 -14.74
CA THR A 210 17.41 0.70 -14.63
C THR A 210 16.57 0.65 -15.91
N VAL A 211 15.24 0.61 -15.77
CA VAL A 211 14.30 0.52 -16.90
C VAL A 211 13.75 1.91 -17.26
N ALA A 212 14.13 2.42 -18.43
CA ALA A 212 13.72 3.74 -18.91
C ALA A 212 12.26 3.78 -19.40
N ALA A 213 11.74 2.66 -19.91
CA ALA A 213 10.40 2.57 -20.46
C ALA A 213 9.32 2.94 -19.43
N THR A 214 8.31 3.69 -19.86
CA THR A 214 7.12 4.01 -19.05
C THR A 214 5.91 3.29 -19.63
N ASP A 215 5.27 2.43 -18.84
CA ASP A 215 4.14 1.61 -19.26
C ASP A 215 2.85 2.08 -18.57
N ILE A 216 1.78 2.20 -19.34
CA ILE A 216 0.45 2.58 -18.86
C ILE A 216 -0.54 1.50 -19.24
N TYR A 217 -1.31 1.00 -18.26
CA TYR A 217 -2.46 0.15 -18.52
C TYR A 217 -3.74 0.97 -18.43
N ASN A 218 -4.56 0.91 -19.48
CA ASN A 218 -5.88 1.51 -19.52
C ASN A 218 -6.92 0.44 -19.14
N PHE A 219 -7.64 0.66 -18.04
CA PHE A 219 -8.65 -0.27 -17.53
C PHE A 219 -9.88 -0.40 -18.43
N ASP A 220 -10.25 0.64 -19.18
CA ASP A 220 -11.38 0.58 -20.11
C ASP A 220 -11.04 -0.25 -21.34
N GLU A 221 -9.83 -0.06 -21.87
CA GLU A 221 -9.36 -0.72 -23.10
C GLU A 221 -8.75 -2.11 -22.82
N GLN A 222 -8.42 -2.38 -21.56
CA GLN A 222 -7.68 -3.55 -21.10
C GLN A 222 -6.35 -3.74 -21.86
N LYS A 223 -5.66 -2.64 -22.13
CA LYS A 223 -4.45 -2.61 -22.95
C LYS A 223 -3.33 -1.83 -22.29
N TRP A 224 -2.14 -2.36 -22.48
CA TRP A 224 -0.89 -1.67 -22.17
C TRP A 224 -0.46 -0.77 -23.32
N LYS A 225 0.16 0.35 -22.98
CA LYS A 225 0.86 1.23 -23.90
C LYS A 225 2.14 1.74 -23.26
N THR A 226 3.25 1.59 -23.98
CA THR A 226 4.50 2.27 -23.64
C THR A 226 4.47 3.70 -24.18
N VAL A 227 4.86 4.66 -23.34
CA VAL A 227 4.92 6.09 -23.66
C VAL A 227 6.36 6.62 -23.49
N ALA A 228 6.53 7.94 -23.52
CA ALA A 228 7.84 8.56 -23.38
C ALA A 228 8.59 8.03 -22.16
N GLU A 229 9.87 7.71 -22.35
CA GLU A 229 10.75 7.19 -21.32
C GLU A 229 10.92 8.17 -20.16
N ILE A 230 11.14 7.64 -18.97
CA ILE A 230 11.47 8.46 -17.80
C ILE A 230 12.80 9.19 -18.07
N PRO A 231 12.92 10.51 -17.81
CA PRO A 231 14.12 11.25 -18.19
C PRO A 231 15.34 10.88 -17.34
N THR A 232 15.11 10.51 -16.08
CA THR A 232 16.13 10.02 -15.16
C THR A 232 15.90 8.53 -14.87
N PRO A 233 16.67 7.60 -15.47
CA PRO A 233 16.59 6.18 -15.17
C PRO A 233 16.97 5.88 -13.71
N ARG A 234 16.11 5.16 -12.99
CA ARG A 234 16.23 4.95 -11.53
C ARG A 234 15.35 3.82 -11.02
N ALA A 235 15.71 3.26 -9.87
CA ALA A 235 14.93 2.27 -9.11
C ALA A 235 14.71 2.73 -7.67
N GLY A 236 14.03 1.94 -6.85
CA GLY A 236 13.68 2.28 -5.46
C GLY A 236 12.78 3.53 -5.37
N THR A 237 11.99 3.79 -6.41
CA THR A 237 11.22 5.04 -6.55
C THR A 237 9.98 5.08 -5.68
N ALA A 238 9.59 6.27 -5.23
CA ALA A 238 8.25 6.54 -4.73
C ALA A 238 7.38 7.18 -5.82
N VAL A 239 6.05 7.05 -5.71
CA VAL A 239 5.10 7.67 -6.64
C VAL A 239 3.93 8.31 -5.91
N GLY A 240 3.55 9.52 -6.31
CA GLY A 240 2.33 10.22 -5.88
C GLY A 240 1.60 10.83 -7.08
N LEU A 241 0.53 11.59 -6.83
CA LEU A 241 -0.20 12.34 -7.86
C LEU A 241 -0.14 13.85 -7.60
N MET A 242 -0.12 14.62 -8.68
CA MET A 242 -0.33 16.06 -8.67
C MET A 242 -1.18 16.44 -9.89
N ASP A 243 -2.33 17.07 -9.66
CA ASP A 243 -3.33 17.35 -10.71
C ASP A 243 -3.65 16.08 -11.54
N ASP A 244 -3.91 14.97 -10.85
CA ASP A 244 -4.14 13.63 -11.43
C ASP A 244 -2.99 13.05 -12.28
N ASN A 245 -1.85 13.73 -12.38
CA ASN A 245 -0.66 13.25 -13.08
C ASN A 245 0.30 12.56 -12.11
N PRO A 246 0.90 11.42 -12.49
CA PRO A 246 1.88 10.72 -11.66
C PRO A 246 3.14 11.57 -11.49
N VAL A 247 3.70 11.48 -10.29
CA VAL A 247 4.94 12.13 -9.88
C VAL A 247 5.87 11.05 -9.33
N ILE A 248 6.98 10.80 -10.02
CA ILE A 248 8.04 9.90 -9.55
C ILE A 248 9.02 10.70 -8.71
N ILE A 249 9.35 10.16 -7.53
CA ILE A 249 10.08 10.85 -6.47
C ILE A 249 11.27 10.00 -6.04
N GLY A 250 12.43 10.66 -6.00
CA GLY A 250 13.66 10.10 -5.47
C GLY A 250 14.17 8.92 -6.31
N GLY A 251 14.57 7.85 -5.62
CA GLY A 251 15.14 6.64 -6.20
C GLY A 251 16.66 6.61 -6.15
N GLU A 252 17.23 5.54 -6.67
CA GLU A 252 18.67 5.34 -6.82
C GLU A 252 19.02 4.96 -8.26
N SER A 253 20.27 5.23 -8.61
CA SER A 253 20.84 4.95 -9.93
C SER A 253 22.25 4.39 -9.74
N ASP A 254 22.68 3.49 -10.62
CA ASP A 254 24.00 2.85 -10.50
C ASP A 254 25.16 3.86 -10.53
N SER A 255 24.99 4.98 -11.24
CA SER A 255 26.02 6.01 -11.43
C SER A 255 26.28 6.92 -10.23
N LEU A 256 25.49 6.84 -9.15
CA LEU A 256 25.60 7.77 -8.01
C LEU A 256 25.58 7.02 -6.68
N GLU A 257 26.43 7.48 -5.75
CA GLU A 257 26.44 6.98 -4.37
C GLU A 257 25.31 7.55 -3.51
N LYS A 258 24.90 8.79 -3.78
CA LYS A 258 23.77 9.43 -3.10
C LYS A 258 22.46 9.04 -3.78
N ALA A 259 21.43 8.81 -2.96
CA ALA A 259 20.07 8.68 -3.46
C ALA A 259 19.63 9.98 -4.15
N LEU A 260 18.79 9.85 -5.18
CA LEU A 260 18.31 10.96 -5.97
C LEU A 260 17.34 11.81 -5.16
N ALA A 261 17.47 13.14 -5.27
CA ALA A 261 16.46 14.10 -4.84
C ALA A 261 15.48 14.47 -5.98
N VAL A 262 15.67 13.87 -7.16
CA VAL A 262 14.97 14.22 -8.40
C VAL A 262 13.48 13.90 -8.30
N VAL A 263 12.64 14.84 -8.72
CA VAL A 263 11.19 14.69 -8.80
C VAL A 263 10.73 15.04 -10.20
N GLU A 264 9.98 14.15 -10.84
CA GLU A 264 9.51 14.33 -12.22
C GLU A 264 8.06 13.87 -12.36
N THR A 265 7.27 14.59 -13.14
CA THR A 265 5.88 14.26 -13.41
C THR A 265 5.66 13.95 -14.88
N PHE A 266 4.82 12.96 -15.16
CA PHE A 266 4.37 12.67 -16.52
C PHE A 266 2.98 13.27 -16.73
N ASN A 267 2.86 14.22 -17.64
CA ASN A 267 1.58 14.83 -17.97
C ASN A 267 0.83 13.98 -19.00
N PHE A 268 -0.31 13.39 -18.64
CA PHE A 268 -1.05 12.52 -19.56
C PHE A 268 -1.56 13.24 -20.82
N ASN A 269 -1.96 14.50 -20.70
CA ASN A 269 -2.50 15.28 -21.83
C ASN A 269 -1.40 15.60 -22.86
N LYS A 270 -0.23 16.02 -22.37
CA LYS A 270 0.94 16.36 -23.21
C LYS A 270 1.76 15.13 -23.59
N LYS A 271 1.55 13.99 -22.92
CA LYS A 271 2.33 12.75 -23.04
C LYS A 271 3.83 12.98 -22.89
N ALA A 272 4.19 13.86 -21.96
CA ALA A 272 5.57 14.32 -21.78
C ALA A 272 5.91 14.47 -20.31
N TRP A 273 7.19 14.24 -20.01
CA TRP A 273 7.76 14.43 -18.69
C TRP A 273 8.12 15.89 -18.43
N LYS A 274 8.11 16.27 -17.15
CA LYS A 274 8.56 17.57 -16.67
C LYS A 274 9.22 17.42 -15.29
N SER A 275 10.34 18.10 -15.09
CA SER A 275 10.97 18.20 -13.77
C SER A 275 10.16 19.08 -12.81
N LEU A 276 10.14 18.68 -11.55
CA LEU A 276 9.54 19.40 -10.43
C LEU A 276 10.62 19.77 -9.40
N PRO A 277 10.30 20.63 -8.41
CA PRO A 277 11.21 20.91 -7.31
C PRO A 277 11.70 19.63 -6.62
N ALA A 278 13.02 19.54 -6.43
CA ALA A 278 13.69 18.40 -5.83
C ALA A 278 13.37 18.27 -4.33
N LEU A 279 13.47 17.06 -3.79
CA LEU A 279 13.44 16.80 -2.35
C LEU A 279 14.55 17.59 -1.62
N GLN A 280 14.36 17.87 -0.32
CA GLN A 280 15.46 18.44 0.49
C GLN A 280 16.58 17.42 0.68
N GLN A 281 16.21 16.15 0.84
CA GLN A 281 17.12 15.03 0.96
C GLN A 281 16.71 13.93 -0.01
N GLY A 282 17.63 13.53 -0.88
CA GLY A 282 17.44 12.40 -1.78
C GLY A 282 17.20 11.11 -1.00
N ARG A 283 16.32 10.26 -1.51
CA ARG A 283 15.92 9.01 -0.84
C ARG A 283 15.41 7.97 -1.81
N HIS A 284 15.56 6.70 -1.46
CA HIS A 284 14.98 5.55 -2.17
C HIS A 284 14.40 4.53 -1.18
N GLY A 285 13.76 3.47 -1.69
CA GLY A 285 13.29 2.34 -0.86
C GLY A 285 12.17 2.73 0.09
N THR A 286 11.29 3.65 -0.33
CA THR A 286 10.11 4.06 0.45
C THR A 286 8.96 4.45 -0.47
N GLN A 287 7.77 4.59 0.10
CA GLN A 287 6.53 4.93 -0.60
C GLN A 287 6.16 6.40 -0.37
N ALA A 288 5.41 6.97 -1.31
CA ALA A 288 4.78 8.28 -1.16
C ALA A 288 3.26 8.14 -1.04
N ILE A 289 2.64 9.13 -0.39
CA ILE A 289 1.21 9.22 -0.17
C ILE A 289 0.70 10.46 -0.90
N THR A 290 -0.42 10.32 -1.61
CA THR A 290 -1.14 11.45 -2.18
C THR A 290 -2.34 11.76 -1.27
N LEU A 291 -2.43 13.00 -0.80
CA LEU A 291 -3.52 13.44 0.06
C LEU A 291 -3.88 14.91 -0.19
N ASN A 292 -5.11 15.18 -0.64
CA ASN A 292 -5.64 16.53 -0.82
C ASN A 292 -4.69 17.45 -1.61
N ASP A 293 -4.26 17.03 -2.80
CA ASP A 293 -3.28 17.72 -3.67
C ASP A 293 -1.88 17.93 -3.07
N GLN A 294 -1.54 17.14 -2.06
CA GLN A 294 -0.22 17.12 -1.44
C GLN A 294 0.42 15.75 -1.63
N ILE A 295 1.75 15.73 -1.65
CA ILE A 295 2.51 14.49 -1.67
C ILE A 295 3.40 14.43 -0.44
N LEU A 296 3.30 13.33 0.29
CA LEU A 296 4.06 13.08 1.49
C LEU A 296 5.01 11.90 1.25
N ILE A 297 6.28 12.01 1.64
CA ILE A 297 7.27 10.91 1.56
C ILE A 297 8.18 10.81 2.78
N GLY A 298 8.14 9.67 3.48
CA GLY A 298 8.86 9.46 4.75
C GLY A 298 9.83 8.29 4.71
N ALA A 299 10.87 8.34 5.55
CA ALA A 299 11.90 7.31 5.65
C ALA A 299 12.65 7.06 4.31
N GLY A 300 13.17 5.85 4.09
CA GLY A 300 14.00 5.48 2.93
C GLY A 300 15.50 5.51 3.25
N ASN A 301 16.34 5.39 2.22
CA ASN A 301 17.79 5.46 2.36
C ASN A 301 18.39 6.64 1.59
N GLY A 302 19.31 7.38 2.20
CA GLY A 302 20.00 8.54 1.60
C GLY A 302 21.15 8.19 0.66
N THR A 303 21.60 6.93 0.68
CA THR A 303 22.67 6.40 -0.19
C THR A 303 22.17 5.22 -1.00
N LYS A 304 22.82 4.95 -2.14
CA LYS A 304 22.57 3.76 -2.97
C LYS A 304 22.74 2.49 -2.12
N GLY A 305 21.82 1.54 -2.27
CA GLY A 305 21.76 0.33 -1.46
C GLY A 305 21.41 0.62 0.01
N GLY A 306 22.19 0.05 0.93
CA GLY A 306 22.01 0.21 2.38
C GLY A 306 22.94 1.27 2.99
N GLY A 307 22.74 1.60 4.27
CA GLY A 307 23.66 2.47 5.04
C GLY A 307 22.98 3.66 5.72
N ASP A 308 22.65 4.71 4.95
CA ASP A 308 22.06 5.94 5.49
C ASP A 308 20.53 5.85 5.60
N GLU A 309 20.03 4.97 6.48
CA GLU A 309 18.60 4.89 6.75
C GLU A 309 18.07 6.22 7.32
N LEU A 310 16.97 6.69 6.75
CA LEU A 310 16.33 7.95 7.08
C LEU A 310 15.08 7.70 7.93
N ASN A 311 14.75 8.69 8.76
CA ASN A 311 13.45 8.83 9.42
C ASN A 311 12.86 10.24 9.20
N SER A 312 13.48 11.04 8.34
CA SER A 312 12.95 12.32 7.91
C SER A 312 11.69 12.10 7.10
N PHE A 313 10.73 13.02 7.23
CA PHE A 313 9.47 12.97 6.53
C PHE A 313 9.17 14.33 5.92
N GLU A 314 8.96 14.37 4.60
CA GLU A 314 8.76 15.59 3.82
C GLU A 314 7.37 15.65 3.18
N ILE A 315 6.86 16.85 3.00
CA ILE A 315 5.62 17.14 2.27
C ILE A 315 5.83 18.18 1.19
N PHE A 316 5.26 17.94 0.01
CA PHE A 316 5.09 18.90 -1.06
C PHE A 316 3.66 19.45 -1.06
N THR A 317 3.54 20.78 -1.13
CA THR A 317 2.25 21.47 -1.30
C THR A 317 2.44 22.65 -2.25
N LYS A 318 1.49 22.91 -3.15
CA LYS A 318 1.59 24.05 -4.10
C LYS A 318 1.42 25.41 -3.44
N ASN A 319 0.60 25.48 -2.40
CA ASN A 319 0.15 26.72 -1.77
C ASN A 319 0.70 26.92 -0.35
N ASN A 320 1.65 26.09 0.08
CA ASN A 320 2.21 26.08 1.43
C ASN A 320 1.18 25.85 2.55
N ARG A 321 -0.01 25.30 2.24
CA ARG A 321 -1.03 24.96 3.22
C ARG A 321 -1.08 23.45 3.40
N LEU A 322 -0.96 23.01 4.66
CA LEU A 322 -1.11 21.61 5.02
C LEU A 322 -2.60 21.26 5.12
N ASN A 323 -3.01 20.17 4.50
CA ASN A 323 -4.39 19.66 4.58
C ASN A 323 -4.42 18.15 4.84
N PHE A 324 -4.44 17.76 6.11
CA PHE A 324 -4.55 16.36 6.52
C PHE A 324 -6.01 15.91 6.73
N SER A 325 -6.99 16.69 6.24
CA SER A 325 -8.41 16.38 6.43
C SER A 325 -8.77 15.08 5.72
N THR A 326 -9.22 14.11 6.52
CA THR A 326 -9.55 12.75 6.11
C THR A 326 -10.65 12.24 7.05
N GLU A 327 -11.47 11.31 6.57
CA GLU A 327 -12.41 10.62 7.44
C GLU A 327 -11.66 9.70 8.41
N SER A 328 -12.15 9.60 9.64
CA SER A 328 -11.67 8.58 10.58
C SER A 328 -12.05 7.19 10.09
N VAL A 329 -11.22 6.19 10.41
CA VAL A 329 -11.65 4.79 10.32
C VAL A 329 -12.52 4.49 11.53
N LEU A 330 -13.71 3.95 11.28
CA LEU A 330 -14.74 3.66 12.26
C LEU A 330 -15.12 2.18 12.17
N ALA A 331 -15.06 1.49 13.31
CA ALA A 331 -15.52 0.12 13.42
C ALA A 331 -17.03 0.05 13.19
N GLY A 332 -17.48 -0.98 12.50
CA GLY A 332 -18.89 -1.39 12.54
C GLY A 332 -19.14 -2.41 13.65
N GLU A 333 -20.37 -2.92 13.69
CA GLU A 333 -20.80 -3.97 14.61
C GLU A 333 -21.31 -5.19 13.85
N LEU A 334 -20.95 -6.39 14.31
CA LEU A 334 -21.54 -7.60 13.78
C LEU A 334 -23.00 -7.70 14.27
N LYS A 335 -23.95 -7.83 13.35
CA LYS A 335 -25.39 -7.97 13.66
C LYS A 335 -25.98 -9.12 12.86
N ALA A 336 -26.89 -9.84 13.49
CA ALA A 336 -27.70 -10.87 12.84
C ALA A 336 -29.08 -10.33 12.50
N SER A 337 -29.68 -10.83 11.42
CA SER A 337 -31.08 -10.55 11.09
C SER A 337 -32.08 -11.22 12.03
N LYS A 338 -31.62 -12.19 12.83
CA LYS A 338 -32.39 -12.94 13.82
C LYS A 338 -31.56 -13.09 15.09
N GLU A 339 -32.18 -12.88 16.25
CA GLU A 339 -31.52 -13.05 17.56
C GLU A 339 -31.44 -14.52 18.00
N ASN A 340 -32.28 -15.38 17.44
CA ASN A 340 -32.32 -16.82 17.67
C ASN A 340 -32.75 -17.55 16.38
N LEU A 341 -32.30 -18.79 16.19
CA LEU A 341 -32.80 -19.67 15.13
C LEU A 341 -33.61 -20.83 15.73
N ASP A 342 -34.82 -21.03 15.23
CA ASP A 342 -35.71 -22.09 15.70
C ASP A 342 -35.80 -23.21 14.66
N PHE A 343 -35.43 -24.42 15.08
CA PHE A 343 -35.41 -25.64 14.28
C PHE A 343 -36.55 -26.60 14.62
N SER A 344 -37.53 -26.16 15.42
CA SER A 344 -38.71 -26.96 15.79
C SER A 344 -39.53 -27.39 14.57
N GLU A 345 -39.78 -26.47 13.64
CA GLU A 345 -40.58 -26.71 12.42
C GLU A 345 -39.71 -26.87 11.16
N ASN A 346 -38.55 -26.22 11.12
CA ASN A 346 -37.68 -26.17 9.94
C ASN A 346 -36.28 -26.69 10.24
N LYS A 347 -35.89 -27.78 9.57
CA LYS A 347 -34.53 -28.34 9.72
C LYS A 347 -33.43 -27.43 9.18
N VAL A 348 -33.75 -26.52 8.26
CA VAL A 348 -32.80 -25.56 7.68
C VAL A 348 -33.27 -24.14 7.91
N ASN A 349 -32.42 -23.33 8.53
CA ASN A 349 -32.67 -21.93 8.84
C ASN A 349 -31.64 -21.02 8.18
N GLY A 350 -32.13 -19.92 7.59
CA GLY A 350 -31.30 -18.82 7.09
C GLY A 350 -31.15 -17.71 8.12
N VAL A 351 -29.94 -17.15 8.24
CA VAL A 351 -29.63 -15.93 8.99
C VAL A 351 -28.67 -15.04 8.20
N SER A 352 -29.01 -13.76 8.06
CA SER A 352 -28.08 -12.78 7.48
C SER A 352 -27.22 -12.18 8.58
N ILE A 353 -25.92 -12.12 8.35
CA ILE A 353 -24.91 -11.55 9.25
C ILE A 353 -24.31 -10.33 8.56
N SER A 354 -24.33 -9.18 9.23
CA SER A 354 -23.95 -7.88 8.67
C SER A 354 -22.86 -7.20 9.49
N ASN A 355 -22.01 -6.43 8.80
CA ASN A 355 -21.14 -5.41 9.40
C ASN A 355 -21.90 -4.08 9.40
N LYS A 356 -22.68 -3.84 10.45
CA LYS A 356 -23.57 -2.69 10.54
C LYS A 356 -22.81 -1.43 10.99
N GLY A 357 -23.00 -0.34 10.26
CA GLY A 357 -22.35 0.94 10.57
C GLY A 357 -20.88 0.98 10.15
N GLY A 358 -20.13 1.97 10.66
CA GLY A 358 -18.70 2.13 10.40
C GLY A 358 -18.33 2.35 8.91
N ASN A 359 -17.03 2.33 8.67
CA ASN A 359 -16.42 2.31 7.34
C ASN A 359 -15.22 1.34 7.23
N GLN A 360 -14.91 0.59 8.29
CA GLN A 360 -13.90 -0.46 8.27
C GLN A 360 -14.49 -1.83 7.91
N ALA A 361 -13.81 -2.58 7.04
CA ALA A 361 -14.12 -3.99 6.81
C ALA A 361 -13.78 -4.83 8.04
N MET A 362 -14.49 -5.95 8.24
CA MET A 362 -14.23 -6.90 9.32
C MET A 362 -13.57 -8.16 8.78
N ILE A 363 -12.60 -8.68 9.51
CA ILE A 363 -11.97 -9.97 9.20
C ILE A 363 -12.65 -11.04 10.07
N ILE A 364 -13.40 -11.95 9.45
CA ILE A 364 -13.99 -13.10 10.14
C ILE A 364 -12.99 -14.25 10.11
N THR A 365 -12.61 -14.76 11.28
CA THR A 365 -11.54 -15.76 11.44
C THR A 365 -12.06 -17.13 11.85
N GLU A 366 -13.19 -17.18 12.55
CA GLU A 366 -13.78 -18.44 13.01
C GLU A 366 -15.29 -18.42 12.81
N MET A 367 -15.85 -19.57 12.44
CA MET A 367 -17.29 -19.79 12.34
C MET A 367 -17.58 -21.26 12.65
N SER A 368 -18.41 -21.49 13.66
CA SER A 368 -18.75 -22.83 14.13
C SER A 368 -20.18 -22.91 14.66
N THR A 369 -20.70 -24.12 14.77
CA THR A 369 -21.99 -24.43 15.36
C THR A 369 -21.83 -25.47 16.45
N SER A 370 -22.79 -25.58 17.37
CA SER A 370 -22.88 -26.71 18.30
C SER A 370 -23.01 -28.06 17.57
N ASP A 371 -22.73 -29.15 18.27
CA ASP A 371 -22.90 -30.51 17.75
C ASP A 371 -24.35 -30.75 17.29
N GLY A 372 -24.51 -31.51 16.20
CA GLY A 372 -25.82 -31.76 15.58
C GLY A 372 -26.32 -30.62 14.68
N PHE A 373 -25.48 -29.62 14.40
CA PHE A 373 -25.74 -28.54 13.45
C PHE A 373 -24.62 -28.42 12.43
N GLN A 374 -24.95 -27.98 11.21
CA GLN A 374 -24.02 -27.82 10.11
C GLN A 374 -24.29 -26.53 9.33
N ILE A 375 -23.24 -25.80 9.01
CA ILE A 375 -23.30 -24.65 8.08
C ILE A 375 -23.18 -25.19 6.65
N LEU A 376 -24.25 -25.06 5.87
CA LEU A 376 -24.34 -25.62 4.51
C LEU A 376 -23.53 -24.82 3.48
N ASN A 377 -23.38 -23.51 3.68
CA ASN A 377 -22.72 -22.59 2.76
C ASN A 377 -21.49 -21.94 3.41
N LYS A 378 -20.62 -22.78 4.01
CA LYS A 378 -19.43 -22.33 4.74
C LYS A 378 -18.48 -21.54 3.82
N LYS A 379 -18.10 -20.34 4.25
CA LYS A 379 -17.08 -19.52 3.58
C LYS A 379 -15.68 -19.98 3.97
N GLN A 380 -14.72 -19.85 3.04
CA GLN A 380 -13.30 -20.02 3.37
C GLN A 380 -12.89 -18.95 4.39
N LEU A 381 -12.15 -19.35 5.42
CA LEU A 381 -11.67 -18.45 6.47
C LEU A 381 -10.14 -18.26 6.36
N PRO A 382 -9.60 -17.08 6.75
CA PRO A 382 -10.36 -15.89 7.08
C PRO A 382 -11.02 -15.28 5.81
N PHE A 383 -12.15 -14.58 5.97
CA PHE A 383 -12.70 -13.75 4.88
C PHE A 383 -13.00 -12.32 5.36
N ILE A 384 -13.08 -11.41 4.40
CA ILE A 384 -13.33 -9.99 4.62
C ILE A 384 -14.81 -9.68 4.41
N LEU A 385 -15.48 -9.23 5.47
CA LEU A 385 -16.84 -8.68 5.41
C LEU A 385 -16.77 -7.16 5.22
N ALA A 386 -17.17 -6.69 4.04
CA ALA A 386 -17.15 -5.27 3.70
C ALA A 386 -17.99 -4.43 4.69
N PRO A 387 -17.68 -3.12 4.86
CA PRO A 387 -18.51 -2.22 5.63
C PRO A 387 -19.93 -2.17 5.06
N ARG A 388 -20.93 -2.23 5.95
CA ARG A 388 -22.36 -2.13 5.59
C ARG A 388 -22.83 -3.21 4.61
N ALA A 389 -22.06 -4.28 4.48
CA ALA A 389 -22.45 -5.47 3.74
C ALA A 389 -22.92 -6.56 4.69
N ASP A 390 -23.62 -7.53 4.13
CA ASP A 390 -24.08 -8.72 4.79
C ASP A 390 -23.79 -9.97 3.97
N PHE A 391 -23.90 -11.13 4.63
CA PHE A 391 -23.87 -12.43 3.99
C PHE A 391 -24.86 -13.35 4.68
N GLU A 392 -25.48 -14.24 3.90
CA GLU A 392 -26.40 -15.23 4.41
C GLU A 392 -25.66 -16.51 4.84
N LEU A 393 -26.04 -17.05 5.99
CA LEU A 393 -25.70 -18.40 6.43
C LEU A 393 -26.95 -19.27 6.44
N LYS A 394 -26.81 -20.48 5.89
CA LYS A 394 -27.81 -21.54 5.96
C LYS A 394 -27.29 -22.61 6.90
N ILE A 395 -28.05 -22.85 7.95
CA ILE A 395 -27.70 -23.81 9.00
C ILE A 395 -28.74 -24.92 8.95
N GLU A 396 -28.28 -26.15 8.83
CA GLU A 396 -29.08 -27.35 9.03
C GLU A 396 -28.88 -27.87 10.45
N GLY A 397 -29.92 -28.35 11.10
CA GLY A 397 -29.86 -28.66 12.51
C GLY A 397 -30.94 -29.60 13.02
N SER A 398 -30.74 -30.02 14.27
CA SER A 398 -31.71 -30.76 15.07
C SER A 398 -32.56 -29.83 15.95
N THR A 399 -33.51 -30.38 16.69
CA THR A 399 -34.38 -29.65 17.62
C THR A 399 -33.74 -29.38 18.98
N GLN A 400 -32.49 -29.81 19.22
CA GLN A 400 -31.80 -29.61 20.51
C GLN A 400 -31.25 -28.18 20.66
N ALA A 401 -31.07 -27.69 21.88
CA ALA A 401 -30.42 -26.38 22.11
C ALA A 401 -29.00 -26.36 21.52
N GLY A 402 -28.60 -25.22 20.96
CA GLY A 402 -27.27 -25.02 20.39
C GLY A 402 -27.00 -23.56 20.10
N GLU A 403 -25.96 -23.29 19.31
CA GLU A 403 -25.61 -21.93 18.90
C GLU A 403 -24.72 -21.89 17.64
N LEU A 404 -24.79 -20.77 16.94
CA LEU A 404 -23.82 -20.32 15.93
C LEU A 404 -22.86 -19.36 16.61
N ARG A 405 -21.56 -19.61 16.49
CA ARG A 405 -20.49 -18.73 16.97
C ARG A 405 -19.73 -18.16 15.77
N ILE A 406 -19.56 -16.85 15.73
CA ILE A 406 -18.77 -16.13 14.73
C ILE A 406 -17.73 -15.28 15.44
N LYS A 407 -16.46 -15.44 15.09
CA LYS A 407 -15.37 -14.64 15.68
C LYS A 407 -14.72 -13.78 14.62
N LYS A 408 -14.54 -12.51 14.98
CA LYS A 408 -13.75 -11.54 14.21
C LYS A 408 -12.31 -11.50 14.74
N ALA A 409 -11.36 -11.14 13.88
CA ALA A 409 -9.97 -10.96 14.27
C ALA A 409 -9.85 -10.02 15.49
N GLY A 410 -9.00 -10.40 16.45
CA GLY A 410 -8.77 -9.64 17.68
C GLY A 410 -9.94 -9.58 18.66
N ALA A 411 -11.05 -10.31 18.46
CA ALA A 411 -12.11 -10.40 19.46
C ALA A 411 -11.83 -11.50 20.49
N GLU A 412 -11.94 -11.14 21.76
CA GLU A 412 -11.85 -12.10 22.89
C GLU A 412 -13.04 -13.07 22.91
N LYS A 413 -14.24 -12.56 22.61
CA LYS A 413 -15.49 -13.31 22.61
C LYS A 413 -16.05 -13.44 21.20
N ALA A 414 -16.65 -14.60 20.91
CA ALA A 414 -17.43 -14.80 19.71
C ALA A 414 -18.77 -14.04 19.80
N PHE A 415 -19.26 -13.59 18.65
CA PHE A 415 -20.66 -13.24 18.46
C PHE A 415 -21.47 -14.53 18.39
N VAL A 416 -22.52 -14.62 19.20
CA VAL A 416 -23.29 -15.86 19.39
C VAL A 416 -24.74 -15.62 18.99
N ILE A 417 -25.29 -16.54 18.20
CA ILE A 417 -26.72 -16.64 17.93
C ILE A 417 -27.19 -17.99 18.47
N PRO A 418 -28.02 -18.04 19.52
CA PRO A 418 -28.57 -19.30 20.02
C PRO A 418 -29.47 -19.99 18.99
N PHE A 419 -29.56 -21.31 19.11
CA PHE A 419 -30.51 -22.18 18.43
C PHE A 419 -31.49 -22.75 19.45
N ASN A 420 -32.74 -22.90 19.04
CA ASN A 420 -33.82 -23.50 19.81
C ASN A 420 -33.98 -22.88 21.20
N LYS A 421 -34.81 -21.83 21.24
CA LYS A 421 -35.78 -21.65 22.32
C LYS A 421 -37.09 -21.13 21.74
N PRO A 422 -38.09 -22.01 21.62
CA PRO A 422 -39.45 -21.71 22.04
C PRO A 422 -39.67 -22.32 23.43
N GLU A 423 -40.56 -21.71 24.21
CA GLU A 423 -40.86 -22.02 25.62
C GLU A 423 -41.05 -23.51 25.95
#